data_AF-A0A1H6E823-F1
#
_entry.id   AF-A0A1H6E823-F1
#
_cell.length_a   1.000
_cell.length_b   1.000
_cell.length_c   1.000
_cell.angle_alpha   90.00
_cell.angle_beta   90.00
_cell.angle_gamma   90.00
#
_symmetry.space_group_name_H-M   'P 1'
#
loop_
_entity.id
_entity.type
_entity.pdbx_description
1 polymer ?
#
loop_
_entity_poly.entity_id
_entity_poly.type
_entity_poly.pdbx_seq_one_letter_code
_entity_poly.pdbx_strand_id
1 'polypeptide(L)'
;MTTWIVILLCLAVAGRELYLAFDRRLPQAQAEIVYLRDQVAELSRRLDDPPPQSGAEEPEPVPEAEGPPAAGPLTRGTAPQPPRPAPAKATAAAAVSAALIRRLERELGELTARLAALEHQVGVARDAEAARAASLDALEQTVGTLYREMIDRLEREDGAVRGLLFAEEAALEPVLTLAYERCVADSGLRVRAKEPAAGSPWWTGYLLSGGDPDEVAARLVAQARSLREPGDPAPLNALLTELAGLRGTGVVRIGAFTAVRIRGTLVCGILGEDPGGADPVELAARLDGHATTVRWDPARFPLTG
;
A
#
# COMPACT_ATOMS: atom_id res chain seq x y z
N MET A 1 -7.30 10.12 30.47
CA MET A 1 -7.05 8.92 29.63
C MET A 1 -8.16 8.67 28.60
N THR A 2 -9.42 9.04 28.84
CA THR A 2 -10.55 8.85 27.92
C THR A 2 -10.56 9.77 26.69
N THR A 3 -10.01 10.98 26.79
CA THR A 3 -10.02 11.97 25.69
C THR A 3 -9.20 11.54 24.47
N TRP A 4 -8.03 10.93 24.68
CA TRP A 4 -7.16 10.47 23.59
C TRP A 4 -7.75 9.27 22.85
N ILE A 5 -8.46 8.40 23.56
CA ILE A 5 -9.17 7.25 22.99
C ILE A 5 -10.28 7.74 22.05
N VAL A 6 -11.03 8.77 22.44
CA VAL A 6 -12.08 9.37 21.60
C VAL A 6 -11.48 10.06 20.37
N ILE A 7 -10.35 10.77 20.52
CA ILE A 7 -9.67 11.41 19.38
C ILE A 7 -9.17 10.37 18.37
N LEU A 8 -8.52 9.29 18.84
CA LEU A 8 -8.04 8.20 17.96
C LEU A 8 -9.18 7.45 17.29
N LEU A 9 -10.29 7.21 18.00
CA LEU A 9 -11.49 6.59 17.44
C LEU A 9 -12.11 7.49 16.36
N CYS A 10 -12.22 8.80 16.60
CA CYS A 10 -12.72 9.76 15.62
C CYS A 10 -11.82 9.85 14.40
N LEU A 11 -10.49 9.80 14.57
CA LEU A 11 -9.55 9.81 13.45
C LEU A 11 -9.67 8.52 12.60
N ALA A 12 -9.80 7.36 13.25
CA ALA A 12 -9.96 6.09 12.56
C ALA A 12 -11.28 6.00 11.78
N VAL A 13 -12.38 6.50 12.37
CA VAL A 13 -13.69 6.55 11.70
C VAL A 13 -13.69 7.55 10.55
N ALA A 14 -13.11 8.74 10.74
CA ALA A 14 -13.00 9.74 9.67
C ALA A 14 -12.10 9.27 8.52
N GLY A 15 -10.98 8.60 8.83
CA GLY A 15 -10.08 8.03 7.81
C GLY A 15 -10.76 6.93 6.97
N ARG A 16 -11.59 6.09 7.61
CA ARG A 16 -12.36 5.04 6.92
C ARG A 16 -13.42 5.60 5.96
N GLU A 17 -14.16 6.62 6.39
CA GLU A 17 -15.17 7.28 5.55
C GLU A 17 -14.51 8.05 4.39
N LEU A 18 -13.36 8.68 4.63
CA LEU A 18 -12.59 9.36 3.58
C LEU A 18 -12.03 8.37 2.56
N TYR A 19 -11.52 7.23 3.01
CA TYR A 19 -11.02 6.15 2.15
C TYR A 19 -12.13 5.59 1.26
N LEU A 20 -13.33 5.35 1.82
CA LEU A 20 -14.50 4.88 1.06
C LEU A 20 -15.06 5.94 0.09
N ALA A 21 -14.97 7.23 0.44
CA ALA A 21 -15.37 8.31 -0.46
C ALA A 21 -14.39 8.48 -1.64
N PHE A 22 -13.09 8.28 -1.43
CA PHE A 22 -12.07 8.30 -2.49
C PHE A 22 -12.17 7.07 -3.41
N ASP A 23 -12.35 5.88 -2.84
CA ASP A 23 -12.44 4.62 -3.58
C ASP A 23 -13.67 4.56 -4.51
N ARG A 24 -14.75 5.28 -4.20
CA ARG A 24 -15.92 5.40 -5.08
C ARG A 24 -15.77 6.43 -6.19
N ARG A 25 -15.05 7.52 -5.93
CA ARG A 25 -14.90 8.64 -6.89
C ARG A 25 -13.86 8.35 -7.96
N LEU A 26 -12.83 7.57 -7.65
CA LEU A 26 -11.77 7.20 -8.59
C LEU A 26 -12.26 6.35 -9.79
N PRO A 27 -13.02 5.24 -9.61
CA PRO A 27 -13.53 4.44 -10.73
C PRO A 27 -14.62 5.18 -11.52
N GLN A 28 -15.41 6.05 -10.88
CA GLN A 28 -16.42 6.84 -11.56
C GLN A 28 -15.79 7.90 -12.49
N ALA A 29 -14.74 8.58 -12.02
CA ALA A 29 -13.98 9.53 -12.84
C ALA A 29 -13.22 8.82 -13.99
N GLN A 30 -12.71 7.62 -13.78
CA GLN A 30 -12.06 6.83 -14.83
C GLN A 30 -13.05 6.35 -15.90
N ALA A 31 -14.25 5.90 -15.50
CA ALA A 31 -15.30 5.50 -16.44
C ALA A 31 -15.77 6.69 -17.31
N GLU A 32 -15.87 7.88 -16.73
CA GLU A 32 -16.26 9.10 -17.44
C GLU A 32 -15.18 9.55 -18.43
N ILE A 33 -13.89 9.40 -18.09
CA ILE A 33 -12.77 9.67 -19.00
C ILE A 33 -12.76 8.70 -20.19
N VAL A 34 -13.02 7.41 -19.97
CA VAL A 34 -13.10 6.42 -21.07
C VAL A 34 -14.29 6.73 -21.99
N TYR A 35 -15.45 7.04 -21.41
CA TYR A 35 -16.64 7.42 -22.16
C TYR A 35 -16.43 8.68 -23.02
N LEU A 36 -15.78 9.71 -22.46
CA LEU A 36 -15.46 10.93 -23.20
C LEU A 36 -14.43 10.68 -24.31
N ARG A 37 -13.46 9.79 -24.10
CA ARG A 37 -12.50 9.38 -25.13
C ARG A 37 -13.17 8.63 -26.28
N ASP A 38 -14.13 7.75 -26.00
CA ASP A 38 -14.91 7.05 -27.02
C ASP A 38 -15.79 8.01 -27.83
N GLN A 39 -16.40 9.01 -27.18
CA GLN A 39 -17.15 10.05 -27.91
C GLN A 39 -16.26 10.88 -28.82
N VAL A 40 -15.04 11.23 -28.39
CA VAL A 40 -14.09 11.98 -29.22
C VAL A 40 -13.60 11.12 -30.39
N ALA A 41 -13.33 9.83 -30.17
CA ALA A 41 -12.93 8.90 -31.22
C ALA A 41 -14.04 8.70 -32.27
N GLU A 42 -15.28 8.56 -31.83
CA GLU A 42 -16.46 8.45 -32.71
C GLU A 42 -16.71 9.73 -33.51
N LEU A 43 -16.58 10.90 -32.88
CA LEU A 43 -16.71 12.18 -33.58
C LEU A 43 -15.56 12.43 -34.57
N SER A 44 -14.33 12.03 -34.24
CA SER A 44 -13.20 12.06 -35.16
C SER A 44 -13.43 11.14 -36.36
N ARG A 45 -13.92 9.92 -36.12
CA ARG A 45 -14.23 8.95 -37.18
C ARG A 45 -15.33 9.43 -38.13
N ARG A 46 -16.36 10.11 -37.61
CA ARG A 46 -17.40 10.73 -38.44
C ARG A 46 -16.91 11.92 -39.25
N LEU A 47 -15.82 12.56 -38.83
CA LEU A 47 -15.16 13.62 -39.58
C LEU A 47 -14.26 13.04 -40.70
N ASP A 48 -13.65 11.89 -40.43
CA ASP A 48 -12.74 11.19 -41.34
C ASP A 48 -13.46 10.29 -42.37
N ASP A 49 -14.73 9.92 -42.18
CA ASP A 49 -15.54 9.21 -43.17
C ASP A 49 -16.12 10.18 -44.23
N PRO A 50 -15.60 10.21 -45.47
CA PRO A 50 -16.29 10.92 -46.56
C PRO A 50 -17.61 10.21 -46.91
N PRO A 51 -18.63 10.93 -47.43
CA PRO A 51 -19.89 10.30 -47.81
C PRO A 51 -19.65 9.19 -48.85
N PRO A 52 -20.39 8.07 -48.80
CA PRO A 52 -20.18 6.95 -49.71
C PRO A 52 -20.44 7.42 -51.15
N GLN A 53 -19.37 7.45 -51.94
CA GLN A 53 -19.48 7.46 -53.40
C GLN A 53 -19.82 6.03 -53.82
N SER A 54 -21.10 5.79 -54.06
CA SER A 54 -21.56 4.59 -54.76
C SER A 54 -21.08 4.67 -56.21
N GLY A 55 -20.24 3.72 -56.62
CA GLY A 55 -19.98 3.44 -58.04
C GLY A 55 -18.50 3.31 -58.37
N ALA A 56 -17.97 2.12 -58.14
CA ALA A 56 -16.71 1.64 -58.68
C ALA A 56 -16.68 1.69 -60.21
N GLU A 57 -15.52 1.99 -60.80
CA GLU A 57 -14.83 1.07 -61.70
C GLU A 57 -13.42 1.57 -62.02
N GLU A 58 -12.48 0.63 -62.05
CA GLU A 58 -11.02 0.74 -62.13
C GLU A 58 -10.53 1.46 -63.41
N PRO A 59 -9.37 2.16 -63.37
CA PRO A 59 -8.66 2.55 -64.57
C PRO A 59 -7.35 1.75 -64.74
N GLU A 60 -7.23 1.02 -65.85
CA GLU A 60 -6.03 0.93 -66.70
C GLU A 60 -6.25 -0.07 -67.86
N PRO A 61 -5.44 -0.08 -68.94
CA PRO A 61 -4.58 0.95 -69.57
C PRO A 61 -5.15 1.29 -70.98
N VAL A 62 -4.64 2.16 -71.87
CA VAL A 62 -3.49 2.06 -72.79
C VAL A 62 -3.44 3.38 -73.64
N PRO A 63 -2.51 3.62 -74.61
CA PRO A 63 -1.61 4.77 -74.64
C PRO A 63 -1.90 5.79 -75.78
N GLU A 64 -1.04 6.82 -75.85
CA GLU A 64 -0.59 7.58 -77.04
C GLU A 64 -1.54 7.79 -78.23
N ALA A 65 -1.80 9.06 -78.59
CA ALA A 65 -1.31 9.62 -79.85
C ALA A 65 -1.74 11.09 -80.03
N GLU A 66 -0.79 11.85 -80.56
CA GLU A 66 -0.87 13.24 -80.99
C GLU A 66 -1.89 13.48 -82.12
N GLY A 67 -2.40 14.71 -82.21
CA GLY A 67 -2.94 15.26 -83.46
C GLY A 67 -4.08 16.28 -83.30
N PRO A 68 -3.84 17.60 -83.49
CA PRO A 68 -4.88 18.54 -83.91
C PRO A 68 -5.05 18.46 -85.46
N PRO A 69 -6.18 18.87 -86.10
CA PRO A 69 -6.65 20.25 -86.05
C PRO A 69 -8.16 20.48 -86.23
N ALA A 70 -8.47 21.78 -86.23
CA ALA A 70 -9.77 22.43 -86.37
C ALA A 70 -10.52 22.21 -87.69
N ALA A 71 -11.85 22.37 -87.65
CA ALA A 71 -12.70 23.29 -88.43
C ALA A 71 -14.14 22.73 -88.57
N GLY A 72 -15.17 23.57 -88.36
CA GLY A 72 -16.61 23.20 -88.40
C GLY A 72 -17.16 22.99 -89.83
N PRO A 73 -18.46 23.23 -90.12
CA PRO A 73 -19.63 23.51 -89.26
C PRO A 73 -20.92 22.71 -89.64
N LEU A 74 -22.01 22.88 -88.85
CA LEU A 74 -23.42 22.48 -89.12
C LEU A 74 -23.68 20.95 -89.08
N THR A 75 -24.69 20.33 -88.45
CA THR A 75 -26.06 20.70 -88.13
C THR A 75 -26.66 19.62 -87.20
N ARG A 76 -27.53 20.04 -86.27
CA ARG A 76 -28.74 19.32 -85.80
C ARG A 76 -28.62 17.81 -85.52
N GLY A 77 -28.34 17.48 -84.27
CA GLY A 77 -28.63 16.18 -83.65
C GLY A 77 -29.13 16.38 -82.23
N THR A 78 -30.44 16.25 -82.05
CA THR A 78 -31.14 16.32 -80.77
C THR A 78 -30.71 15.15 -79.88
N ALA A 79 -30.00 15.42 -78.79
CA ALA A 79 -29.81 14.47 -77.69
C ALA A 79 -30.34 15.13 -76.39
N PRO A 80 -31.10 14.41 -75.54
CA PRO A 80 -31.68 14.99 -74.34
C PRO A 80 -30.56 15.34 -73.35
N GLN A 81 -30.41 16.62 -73.06
CA GLN A 81 -29.54 17.09 -71.99
C GLN A 81 -30.20 16.71 -70.64
N PRO A 82 -29.56 15.91 -69.77
CA PRO A 82 -30.07 15.71 -68.42
C PRO A 82 -30.04 17.07 -67.69
N PRO A 83 -31.04 17.37 -66.84
CA PRO A 83 -31.20 18.69 -66.25
C PRO A 83 -29.99 19.02 -65.37
N ARG A 84 -29.22 20.04 -65.76
CA ARG A 84 -28.28 20.71 -64.86
C ARG A 84 -29.08 21.23 -63.66
N PRO A 85 -28.79 20.79 -62.42
CA PRO A 85 -29.38 21.45 -61.26
C PRO A 85 -28.88 22.89 -61.21
N ALA A 86 -29.82 23.83 -61.04
CA ALA A 86 -29.55 25.25 -61.05
C ALA A 86 -28.43 25.66 -60.05
N PRO A 87 -27.56 26.62 -60.39
CA PRO A 87 -26.43 27.07 -59.57
C PRO A 87 -26.84 27.61 -58.17
N ALA A 88 -28.11 27.96 -57.99
CA ALA A 88 -28.67 28.40 -56.71
C ALA A 88 -28.74 27.31 -55.64
N LYS A 89 -28.90 26.02 -56.01
CA LYS A 89 -28.95 24.92 -55.02
C LYS A 89 -27.57 24.49 -54.54
N ALA A 90 -26.58 24.53 -55.43
CA ALA A 90 -25.18 24.25 -55.09
C ALA A 90 -24.58 25.31 -54.15
N THR A 91 -24.96 26.58 -54.33
CA THR A 91 -24.52 27.70 -53.46
C THR A 91 -25.21 27.68 -52.08
N ALA A 92 -26.48 27.28 -52.00
CA ALA A 92 -27.17 27.10 -50.72
C ALA A 92 -26.57 25.92 -49.91
N ALA A 93 -26.27 24.80 -50.56
CA ALA A 93 -25.62 23.66 -49.91
C ALA A 93 -24.21 24.02 -49.39
N ALA A 94 -23.43 24.78 -50.17
CA ALA A 94 -22.12 25.29 -49.76
C ALA A 94 -22.21 26.31 -48.60
N ALA A 95 -23.26 27.13 -48.55
CA ALA A 95 -23.48 28.06 -47.44
C ALA A 95 -23.84 27.32 -46.14
N VAL A 96 -24.64 26.24 -46.23
CA VAL A 96 -24.97 25.39 -45.08
C VAL A 96 -23.75 24.63 -44.59
N SER A 97 -22.95 24.04 -45.47
CA SER A 97 -21.71 23.36 -45.06
C SER A 97 -20.71 24.32 -44.42
N ALA A 98 -20.52 25.53 -44.98
CA ALA A 98 -19.67 26.56 -44.38
C ALA A 98 -20.20 27.09 -43.03
N ALA A 99 -21.52 27.08 -42.80
CA ALA A 99 -22.10 27.41 -41.52
C ALA A 99 -21.90 26.30 -40.48
N LEU A 100 -22.02 25.03 -40.89
CA LEU A 100 -21.76 23.86 -40.04
C LEU A 100 -20.29 23.75 -39.65
N ILE A 101 -19.37 23.93 -40.61
CA ILE A 101 -17.92 23.95 -40.35
C ILE A 101 -17.59 25.01 -39.31
N ARG A 102 -18.06 26.25 -39.50
CA ARG A 102 -17.83 27.34 -38.53
C ARG A 102 -18.44 27.08 -37.15
N ARG A 103 -19.52 26.29 -37.09
CA ARG A 103 -20.13 25.89 -35.82
C ARG A 103 -19.27 24.82 -35.13
N LEU A 104 -18.86 23.79 -35.86
CA LEU A 104 -17.99 22.74 -35.34
C LEU A 104 -16.63 23.29 -34.91
N GLU A 105 -16.05 24.23 -35.67
CA GLU A 105 -14.82 24.93 -35.28
C GLU A 105 -14.96 25.68 -33.95
N ARG A 106 -16.11 26.33 -33.71
CA ARG A 106 -16.37 26.98 -32.42
C ARG A 106 -16.57 25.98 -31.29
N GLU A 107 -17.33 24.91 -31.52
CA GLU A 107 -17.56 23.85 -30.53
C GLU A 107 -16.24 23.14 -30.18
N LEU A 108 -15.37 22.86 -31.15
CA LEU A 108 -14.02 22.34 -30.93
C LEU A 108 -13.14 23.33 -30.17
N GLY A 109 -13.19 24.62 -30.49
CA GLY A 109 -12.48 25.67 -29.75
C GLY A 109 -12.93 25.75 -28.27
N GLU A 110 -14.22 25.58 -28.01
CA GLU A 110 -14.76 25.56 -26.65
C GLU A 110 -14.36 24.29 -25.89
N LEU A 111 -14.43 23.12 -26.53
CA LEU A 111 -14.02 21.85 -25.93
C LEU A 111 -12.52 21.81 -25.63
N THR A 112 -11.68 22.31 -26.54
CA THR A 112 -10.23 22.41 -26.31
C THR A 112 -9.89 23.35 -25.16
N ALA A 113 -10.57 24.50 -25.06
CA ALA A 113 -10.41 25.40 -23.92
C ALA A 113 -10.87 24.75 -22.59
N ARG A 114 -11.97 24.00 -22.61
CA ARG A 114 -12.45 23.23 -21.44
C ARG A 114 -11.49 22.12 -21.03
N LEU A 115 -10.93 21.39 -21.99
CA LEU A 115 -9.93 20.36 -21.74
C LEU A 115 -8.66 20.96 -21.11
N ALA A 116 -8.13 22.05 -21.65
CA ALA A 116 -6.97 22.73 -21.08
C ALA A 116 -7.22 23.22 -19.65
N ALA A 117 -8.43 23.72 -19.36
CA ALA A 117 -8.82 24.11 -18.01
C ALA A 117 -8.89 22.92 -17.04
N LEU A 118 -9.45 21.79 -17.48
CA LEU A 118 -9.50 20.55 -16.69
C LEU A 118 -8.11 19.96 -16.45
N GLU A 119 -7.25 19.93 -17.47
CA GLU A 119 -5.86 19.48 -17.35
C GLU A 119 -5.10 20.32 -16.31
N HIS A 120 -5.28 21.64 -16.34
CA HIS A 120 -4.70 22.54 -15.35
C HIS A 120 -5.24 22.26 -13.94
N GLN A 121 -6.55 22.07 -13.77
CA GLN A 121 -7.17 21.73 -12.48
C GLN A 121 -6.66 20.39 -11.93
N VAL A 122 -6.51 19.38 -12.78
CA VAL A 122 -5.95 18.07 -12.40
C VAL A 122 -4.48 18.21 -12.00
N GLY A 123 -3.70 19.04 -12.71
CA GLY A 123 -2.31 19.36 -12.33
C GLY A 123 -2.25 19.96 -10.93
N VAL A 124 -3.02 21.01 -10.68
CA VAL A 124 -3.08 21.66 -9.35
C VAL A 124 -3.53 20.69 -8.25
N ALA A 125 -4.49 19.80 -8.55
CA ALA A 125 -4.95 18.80 -7.58
C ALA A 125 -3.85 17.78 -7.24
N ARG A 126 -3.10 17.32 -8.24
CA ARG A 126 -1.96 16.40 -8.04
C ARG A 126 -0.83 17.06 -7.27
N ASP A 127 -0.52 18.31 -7.56
CA ASP A 127 0.51 19.05 -6.83
C ASP A 127 0.12 19.25 -5.36
N ALA A 128 -1.16 19.54 -5.11
CA ALA A 128 -1.70 19.62 -3.75
C ALA A 128 -1.66 18.28 -3.02
N GLU A 129 -1.92 17.17 -3.71
CA GLU A 129 -1.81 15.81 -3.17
C GLU A 129 -0.36 15.44 -2.86
N ALA A 130 0.57 15.73 -3.77
CA ALA A 130 2.00 15.51 -3.56
C ALA A 130 2.53 16.33 -2.38
N ALA A 131 2.10 17.59 -2.24
CA ALA A 131 2.45 18.43 -1.09
C ALA A 131 1.90 17.86 0.23
N ARG A 132 0.69 17.30 0.23
CA ARG A 132 0.12 16.61 1.40
C ARG A 132 0.90 15.36 1.74
N ALA A 133 1.23 14.52 0.77
CA ALA A 133 2.05 13.33 0.98
C ALA A 133 3.39 13.70 1.62
N ALA A 134 4.10 14.69 1.06
CA ALA A 134 5.36 15.19 1.62
C ALA A 134 5.20 15.73 3.06
N SER A 135 4.07 16.37 3.37
CA SER A 135 3.79 16.84 4.73
C SER A 135 3.55 15.70 5.72
N LEU A 136 2.92 14.60 5.27
CA LEU A 136 2.71 13.41 6.08
C LEU A 136 4.02 12.68 6.31
N ASP A 137 4.86 12.55 5.29
CA ASP A 137 6.21 11.96 5.42
C ASP A 137 7.07 12.75 6.42
N ALA A 138 7.02 14.09 6.35
CA ALA A 138 7.73 14.96 7.29
C ALA A 138 7.20 14.81 8.74
N LEU A 139 5.89 14.67 8.90
CA LEU A 139 5.27 14.40 10.20
C LEU A 139 5.71 13.04 10.74
N GLU A 140 5.68 11.99 9.92
CA GLU A 140 6.11 10.63 10.29
C GLU A 140 7.58 10.62 10.74
N GLN A 141 8.47 11.30 10.00
CA GLN A 141 9.88 11.44 10.37
C GLN A 141 10.06 12.20 11.69
N THR A 142 9.29 13.27 11.90
CA THR A 142 9.34 14.05 13.14
C THR A 142 8.86 13.24 14.34
N VAL A 143 7.74 12.53 14.17
CA VAL A 143 7.17 11.63 15.18
C VAL A 143 8.16 10.51 15.50
N GLY A 144 8.75 9.86 14.48
CA GLY A 144 9.76 8.83 14.68
C GLY A 144 11.03 9.34 15.37
N THR A 145 11.41 10.60 15.15
CA THR A 145 12.51 11.24 15.88
C THR A 145 12.15 11.51 17.34
N LEU A 146 10.97 12.07 17.60
CA LEU A 146 10.49 12.31 18.96
C LEU A 146 10.33 11.01 19.77
N TYR A 147 9.81 9.95 19.13
CA TYR A 147 9.70 8.63 19.76
C TYR A 147 11.07 8.08 20.16
N ARG A 148 12.07 8.16 19.28
CA ARG A 148 13.45 7.76 19.60
C ARG A 148 14.03 8.58 20.74
N GLU A 149 13.89 9.91 20.71
CA GLU A 149 14.36 10.75 21.81
C GLU A 149 13.66 10.45 23.15
N MET A 150 12.35 10.12 23.12
CA MET A 150 11.60 9.73 24.31
C MET A 150 12.12 8.40 24.87
N ILE A 151 12.35 7.40 24.01
CA ILE A 151 12.95 6.12 24.39
C ILE A 151 14.33 6.36 25.00
N ASP A 152 15.21 7.09 24.32
CA ASP A 152 16.56 7.40 24.81
C ASP A 152 16.51 8.10 26.18
N ARG A 153 15.51 8.94 26.44
CA ARG A 153 15.32 9.57 27.76
C ARG A 153 14.89 8.57 28.81
N LEU A 154 13.92 7.73 28.49
CA LEU A 154 13.45 6.67 29.40
C LEU A 154 14.54 5.64 29.69
N GLU A 155 15.44 5.36 28.75
CA GLU A 155 16.58 4.47 28.96
C GLU A 155 17.62 5.03 29.94
N ARG A 156 17.71 6.36 30.03
CA ARG A 156 18.58 7.04 31.00
C ARG A 156 17.95 7.13 32.39
N GLU A 157 16.67 6.78 32.55
CA GLU A 157 16.04 6.69 33.87
C GLU A 157 16.49 5.40 34.57
N ASP A 158 16.96 5.52 35.82
CA ASP A 158 17.36 4.37 36.61
C ASP A 158 16.23 3.35 36.76
N GLY A 159 16.54 2.08 36.51
CA GLY A 159 15.58 0.97 36.59
C GLY A 159 14.83 0.67 35.28
N ALA A 160 15.24 1.27 34.16
CA ALA A 160 14.80 0.87 32.83
C ALA A 160 15.50 -0.42 32.37
N VAL A 161 14.73 -1.33 31.78
CA VAL A 161 15.18 -2.67 31.38
C VAL A 161 14.70 -2.95 29.96
N ARG A 162 15.61 -3.40 29.10
CA ARG A 162 15.24 -3.76 27.72
C ARG A 162 14.61 -5.15 27.66
N GLY A 163 13.56 -5.25 26.86
CA GLY A 163 12.90 -6.48 26.46
C GLY A 163 12.92 -6.64 24.95
N LEU A 164 12.79 -7.87 24.47
CA LEU A 164 12.71 -8.19 23.05
C LEU A 164 11.72 -9.32 22.85
N LEU A 165 10.89 -9.19 21.83
CA LEU A 165 10.06 -10.26 21.32
C LEU A 165 10.32 -10.37 19.81
N PHE A 166 10.75 -11.53 19.36
CA PHE A 166 11.05 -11.82 17.96
C PHE A 166 10.45 -13.18 17.60
N ALA A 167 9.82 -13.26 16.43
CA ALA A 167 9.47 -14.53 15.82
C ALA A 167 9.50 -14.42 14.29
N GLU A 168 9.86 -15.51 13.63
CA GLU A 168 9.77 -15.60 12.17
C GLU A 168 8.31 -15.64 11.68
N GLU A 169 7.40 -16.18 12.50
CA GLU A 169 5.99 -16.37 12.17
C GLU A 169 5.16 -15.13 12.53
N ALA A 170 4.93 -14.25 11.55
CA ALA A 170 4.11 -13.04 11.72
C ALA A 170 2.66 -13.33 12.18
N ALA A 171 2.08 -14.47 11.79
CA ALA A 171 0.73 -14.83 12.19
C ALA A 171 0.56 -15.03 13.71
N LEU A 172 1.65 -15.33 14.43
CA LEU A 172 1.64 -15.56 15.87
C LEU A 172 2.00 -14.31 16.69
N GLU A 173 2.22 -13.17 16.03
CA GLU A 173 2.50 -11.88 16.68
C GLU A 173 1.49 -11.52 17.78
N PRO A 174 0.16 -11.58 17.55
CA PRO A 174 -0.80 -11.15 18.57
C PRO A 174 -0.81 -12.06 19.79
N VAL A 175 -0.63 -13.36 19.58
CA VAL A 175 -0.65 -14.39 20.64
C VAL A 175 0.60 -14.26 21.51
N LEU A 176 1.78 -14.20 20.89
CA LEU A 176 3.04 -14.04 21.59
C LEU A 176 3.15 -12.71 22.31
N THR A 177 2.67 -11.62 21.69
CA THR A 177 2.64 -10.29 22.32
C THR A 177 1.79 -10.30 23.58
N LEU A 178 0.60 -10.90 23.53
CA LEU A 178 -0.28 -10.99 24.70
C LEU A 178 0.34 -11.84 25.82
N ALA A 179 0.94 -12.99 25.48
CA ALA A 179 1.60 -13.85 26.47
C ALA A 179 2.81 -13.15 27.10
N TYR A 180 3.59 -12.42 26.29
CA TYR A 180 4.74 -11.65 26.73
C TYR A 180 4.33 -10.55 27.72
N GLU A 181 3.36 -9.71 27.36
CA GLU A 181 2.92 -8.61 28.21
C GLU A 181 2.31 -9.09 29.53
N ARG A 182 1.59 -10.21 29.52
CA ARG A 182 1.09 -10.84 30.74
C ARG A 182 2.23 -11.32 31.64
N CYS A 183 3.26 -11.96 31.07
CA CYS A 183 4.44 -12.39 31.81
C CYS A 183 5.22 -11.20 32.40
N VAL A 184 5.38 -10.12 31.64
CA VAL A 184 6.01 -8.88 32.09
C VAL A 184 5.24 -8.27 33.28
N ALA A 185 3.92 -8.17 33.16
CA ALA A 185 3.06 -7.63 34.22
C ALA A 185 3.11 -8.48 35.50
N ASP A 186 3.05 -9.81 35.38
CA ASP A 186 3.15 -10.75 36.51
C ASP A 186 4.53 -10.69 37.19
N SER A 187 5.56 -10.38 36.42
CA SER A 187 6.92 -10.14 36.93
C SER A 187 7.08 -8.79 37.64
N GLY A 188 6.01 -8.00 37.78
CA GLY A 188 6.07 -6.68 38.41
C GLY A 188 6.74 -5.61 37.55
N LEU A 189 6.95 -5.88 36.26
CA LEU A 189 7.44 -4.92 35.28
C LEU A 189 6.28 -4.27 34.53
N ARG A 190 6.52 -3.07 34.00
CA ARG A 190 5.57 -2.28 33.22
C ARG A 190 6.19 -1.87 31.92
N VAL A 191 5.46 -2.04 30.83
CA VAL A 191 5.84 -1.55 29.50
C VAL A 191 5.74 -0.03 29.47
N ARG A 192 6.84 0.65 29.17
CA ARG A 192 6.93 2.12 29.03
C ARG A 192 6.91 2.55 27.57
N ALA A 193 7.64 1.83 26.73
CA ALA A 193 7.69 2.09 25.31
C ALA A 193 7.77 0.75 24.55
N LYS A 194 7.33 0.81 23.28
CA LYS A 194 7.47 -0.27 22.31
C LYS A 194 8.16 0.28 21.08
N GLU A 195 9.10 -0.49 20.57
CA GLU A 195 9.78 -0.26 19.30
C GLU A 195 9.35 -1.36 18.35
N PRO A 196 8.23 -1.18 17.63
CA PRO A 196 7.82 -2.15 16.64
C PRO A 196 8.74 -2.05 15.42
N ALA A 197 9.19 -3.19 14.92
CA ALA A 197 9.72 -3.29 13.57
C ALA A 197 8.78 -4.15 12.73
N ALA A 198 8.06 -3.48 11.83
CA ALA A 198 7.19 -4.13 10.89
C ALA A 198 8.00 -4.92 9.85
N GLY A 199 7.66 -6.18 9.62
CA GLY A 199 8.33 -7.02 8.62
C GLY A 199 8.18 -8.51 8.91
N SER A 200 8.77 -9.32 8.04
CA SER A 200 8.96 -10.76 8.26
C SER A 200 10.46 -11.04 8.11
N PRO A 201 11.17 -11.46 9.18
CA PRO A 201 10.67 -11.69 10.54
C PRO A 201 10.23 -10.40 11.23
N TRP A 202 9.29 -10.51 12.18
CA TRP A 202 8.84 -9.37 12.98
C TRP A 202 9.55 -9.35 14.33
N TRP A 203 9.73 -8.15 14.87
CA TRP A 203 10.19 -8.00 16.25
C TRP A 203 9.59 -6.77 16.91
N THR A 204 9.53 -6.81 18.23
CA THR A 204 9.13 -5.68 19.07
C THR A 204 10.15 -5.53 20.19
N GLY A 205 10.84 -4.40 20.21
CA GLY A 205 11.64 -3.96 21.35
C GLY A 205 10.72 -3.42 22.44
N TYR A 206 10.99 -3.74 23.69
CA TYR A 206 10.24 -3.24 24.83
C TYR A 206 11.17 -2.48 25.74
N LEU A 207 10.72 -1.32 26.22
CA LEU A 207 11.32 -0.66 27.35
C LEU A 207 10.45 -0.93 28.58
N LEU A 208 11.01 -1.62 29.56
CA LEU A 208 10.34 -2.08 30.77
C LEU A 208 10.86 -1.30 31.97
N SER A 209 10.04 -1.15 33.00
CA SER A 209 10.46 -0.56 34.28
C SER A 209 9.64 -1.12 35.43
N GLY A 210 10.14 -1.06 36.66
CA GLY A 210 9.41 -1.51 37.84
C GLY A 210 10.35 -2.17 38.83
N GLY A 211 10.33 -3.50 38.88
CA GLY A 211 11.20 -4.30 39.74
C GLY A 211 12.68 -4.23 39.37
N ASP A 212 13.53 -4.69 40.30
CA ASP A 212 14.97 -4.85 40.08
C ASP A 212 15.21 -5.86 38.93
N PRO A 213 15.93 -5.48 37.86
CA PRO A 213 16.18 -6.35 36.71
C PRO A 213 16.81 -7.69 37.08
N ASP A 214 17.74 -7.69 38.03
CA ASP A 214 18.51 -8.89 38.38
C ASP A 214 17.65 -9.85 39.20
N GLU A 215 16.86 -9.32 40.14
CA GLU A 215 15.89 -10.11 40.90
C GLU A 215 14.81 -10.71 40.00
N VAL A 216 14.30 -9.92 39.03
CA VAL A 216 13.30 -10.39 38.07
C VAL A 216 13.86 -11.52 37.21
N ALA A 217 15.07 -11.36 36.66
CA ALA A 217 15.70 -12.38 35.83
C ALA A 217 15.96 -13.68 36.61
N ALA A 218 16.49 -13.58 37.82
CA ALA A 218 16.72 -14.72 38.69
C ALA A 218 15.41 -15.46 39.05
N ARG A 219 14.35 -14.70 39.35
CA ARG A 219 13.02 -15.27 39.65
C ARG A 219 12.42 -15.97 38.44
N LEU A 220 12.50 -15.39 37.24
CA LEU A 220 12.00 -16.01 36.01
C LEU A 220 12.72 -17.33 35.69
N VAL A 221 14.04 -17.39 35.86
CA VAL A 221 14.78 -18.66 35.72
C VAL A 221 14.38 -19.68 36.78
N ALA A 222 14.21 -19.25 38.04
CA ALA A 222 13.76 -20.14 39.11
C ALA A 222 12.37 -20.71 38.81
N GLN A 223 11.45 -19.88 38.34
CA GLN A 223 10.12 -20.29 37.90
C GLN A 223 10.21 -21.28 36.73
N ALA A 224 11.00 -20.97 35.69
CA ALA A 224 11.21 -21.87 34.55
C ALA A 224 11.74 -23.25 34.97
N ARG A 225 12.55 -23.34 36.03
CA ARG A 225 13.03 -24.62 36.60
C ARG A 225 11.97 -25.37 37.41
N SER A 226 11.03 -24.65 38.03
CA SER A 226 9.97 -25.24 38.84
C SER A 226 8.75 -25.68 38.06
N LEU A 227 8.62 -25.26 36.78
CA LEU A 227 7.55 -25.69 35.89
C LEU A 227 7.67 -27.19 35.60
N ARG A 228 6.93 -27.99 36.37
CA ARG A 228 6.90 -29.47 36.27
C ARG A 228 5.59 -30.01 35.69
N GLU A 229 4.51 -29.22 35.69
CA GLU A 229 3.16 -29.71 35.40
C GLU A 229 2.51 -29.01 34.20
N PRO A 230 2.09 -29.78 33.16
CA PRO A 230 1.32 -29.23 32.05
C PRO A 230 -0.02 -28.71 32.53
N GLY A 231 -0.25 -27.40 32.36
CA GLY A 231 -1.47 -26.72 32.77
C GLY A 231 -1.31 -25.71 33.91
N ASP A 232 -0.10 -25.46 34.43
CA ASP A 232 0.13 -24.35 35.35
C ASP A 232 -0.30 -23.03 34.68
N PRO A 233 -1.26 -22.28 35.27
CA PRO A 233 -1.75 -21.00 34.72
C PRO A 233 -0.72 -19.87 34.83
N ALA A 234 0.49 -20.13 35.34
CA ALA A 234 1.57 -19.16 35.40
C ALA A 234 1.81 -18.48 34.03
N PRO A 235 1.80 -17.14 33.96
CA PRO A 235 2.01 -16.40 32.70
C PRO A 235 3.32 -16.74 31.97
N LEU A 236 4.38 -17.06 32.71
CA LEU A 236 5.64 -17.54 32.14
C LEU A 236 5.49 -18.88 31.42
N ASN A 237 4.70 -19.81 31.96
CA ASN A 237 4.45 -21.12 31.35
C ASN A 237 3.72 -20.96 30.00
N ALA A 238 2.69 -20.12 29.98
CA ALA A 238 1.97 -19.80 28.75
C ALA A 238 2.91 -19.22 27.68
N LEU A 239 3.75 -18.24 28.05
CA LEU A 239 4.73 -17.65 27.13
C LEU A 239 5.72 -18.67 26.58
N LEU A 240 6.29 -19.53 27.43
CA LEU A 240 7.24 -20.56 27.00
C LEU A 240 6.58 -21.63 26.14
N THR A 241 5.31 -21.97 26.39
CA THR A 241 4.56 -22.94 25.60
C THR A 241 4.24 -22.39 24.21
N GLU A 242 3.77 -21.15 24.10
CA GLU A 242 3.55 -20.48 22.82
C GLU A 242 4.86 -20.36 22.02
N LEU A 243 5.96 -19.98 22.69
CA LEU A 243 7.28 -19.88 22.08
C LEU A 243 7.80 -21.23 21.60
N ALA A 244 7.55 -22.31 22.35
CA ALA A 244 7.95 -23.67 21.95
C ALA A 244 7.11 -24.22 20.79
N GLY A 245 5.88 -23.71 20.65
CA GLY A 245 4.93 -24.01 19.58
C GLY A 245 5.33 -23.50 18.20
N LEU A 246 6.29 -22.57 18.14
CA LEU A 246 6.79 -22.05 16.88
C LEU A 246 7.45 -23.16 16.03
N ARG A 247 7.11 -23.11 14.73
CA ARG A 247 7.74 -23.90 13.66
C ARG A 247 9.10 -23.33 13.32
N GLY A 248 9.23 -22.01 13.37
CA GLY A 248 10.45 -21.28 13.09
C GLY A 248 11.25 -20.91 14.34
N THR A 249 12.07 -19.89 14.19
CA THR A 249 12.89 -19.31 15.24
C THR A 249 12.10 -18.27 16.05
N GLY A 250 12.33 -18.23 17.36
CA GLY A 250 11.72 -17.24 18.24
C GLY A 250 12.64 -16.85 19.39
N VAL A 251 12.59 -15.58 19.79
CA VAL A 251 13.36 -15.05 20.91
C VAL A 251 12.46 -14.20 21.80
N VAL A 252 12.55 -14.45 23.10
CA VAL A 252 11.92 -13.66 24.14
C VAL A 252 13.01 -13.20 25.11
N ARG A 253 12.99 -11.91 25.44
CA ARG A 253 13.88 -11.32 26.45
C ARG A 253 13.12 -10.38 27.38
N ILE A 254 13.40 -10.51 28.67
CA ILE A 254 12.89 -9.66 29.74
C ILE A 254 14.10 -9.32 30.62
N GLY A 255 14.76 -8.20 30.34
CA GLY A 255 16.05 -7.87 30.95
C GLY A 255 17.10 -8.93 30.64
N ALA A 256 17.75 -9.45 31.67
CA ALA A 256 18.74 -10.50 31.51
C ALA A 256 18.10 -11.89 31.26
N PHE A 257 16.82 -12.10 31.55
CA PHE A 257 16.17 -13.36 31.23
C PHE A 257 15.97 -13.47 29.72
N THR A 258 16.50 -14.54 29.12
CA THR A 258 16.39 -14.82 27.68
C THR A 258 15.90 -16.24 27.44
N ALA A 259 14.92 -16.39 26.56
CA ALA A 259 14.41 -17.66 26.06
C ALA A 259 14.48 -17.69 24.54
N VAL A 260 15.08 -18.75 23.99
CA VAL A 260 15.40 -18.88 22.56
C VAL A 260 14.90 -20.22 22.04
N ARG A 261 14.10 -20.16 20.98
CA ARG A 261 13.56 -21.30 20.25
C ARG A 261 14.31 -21.49 18.94
N ILE A 262 14.95 -22.66 18.75
CA ILE A 262 15.68 -23.01 17.51
C ILE A 262 15.48 -24.49 17.18
N ARG A 263 15.20 -24.82 15.91
CA ARG A 263 15.27 -26.20 15.38
C ARG A 263 14.64 -27.27 16.28
N GLY A 264 13.49 -27.00 16.89
CA GLY A 264 12.83 -27.99 17.74
C GLY A 264 13.22 -27.98 19.22
N THR A 265 14.20 -27.17 19.65
CA THR A 265 14.55 -26.98 21.07
C THR A 265 14.20 -25.57 21.57
N LEU A 266 13.78 -25.47 22.82
CA LEU A 266 13.62 -24.18 23.52
C LEU A 266 14.57 -24.17 24.71
N VAL A 267 15.38 -23.12 24.82
CA VAL A 267 16.39 -22.96 25.87
C VAL A 267 16.18 -21.61 26.54
N CYS A 268 16.17 -21.56 27.87
CA CYS A 268 16.09 -20.31 28.62
C CYS A 268 17.17 -20.20 29.70
N GLY A 269 17.52 -18.97 30.06
CA GLY A 269 18.56 -18.67 31.04
C GLY A 269 18.78 -17.17 31.23
N ILE A 270 19.85 -16.82 31.94
CA ILE A 270 20.26 -15.42 32.18
C ILE A 270 21.41 -15.08 31.23
N LEU A 271 21.27 -13.98 30.50
CA LEU A 271 22.27 -13.38 29.64
C LEU A 271 22.36 -11.88 29.98
N GLY A 272 23.42 -11.46 30.65
CA GLY A 272 23.52 -10.13 31.27
C GLY A 272 23.88 -8.98 30.31
N GLU A 273 24.43 -9.26 29.13
CA GLU A 273 24.68 -8.23 28.12
C GLU A 273 23.50 -8.13 27.15
N ASP A 274 23.21 -6.93 26.64
CA ASP A 274 22.28 -6.74 25.51
C ASP A 274 23.00 -7.10 24.19
N PRO A 275 22.78 -8.29 23.61
CA PRO A 275 23.36 -8.67 22.33
C PRO A 275 22.87 -7.86 21.11
N GLY A 276 22.01 -6.84 21.28
CA GLY A 276 21.63 -5.87 20.26
C GLY A 276 21.66 -6.39 18.82
N GLY A 277 20.67 -7.21 18.44
CA GLY A 277 20.58 -7.76 17.08
C GLY A 277 21.37 -9.04 16.81
N ALA A 278 21.86 -9.76 17.83
CA ALA A 278 22.48 -11.07 17.62
C ALA A 278 21.48 -12.09 17.03
N ASP A 279 22.02 -12.93 16.14
CA ASP A 279 21.32 -14.07 15.55
C ASP A 279 20.79 -14.98 16.66
N PRO A 280 19.50 -15.37 16.64
CA PRO A 280 18.96 -16.35 17.57
C PRO A 280 19.86 -17.57 17.77
N VAL A 281 20.53 -18.08 16.73
CA VAL A 281 21.46 -19.23 16.81
C VAL A 281 22.64 -18.96 17.74
N GLU A 282 23.20 -17.76 17.68
CA GLU A 282 24.28 -17.34 18.57
C GLU A 282 23.78 -17.22 20.02
N LEU A 283 22.56 -16.69 20.21
CA LEU A 283 21.95 -16.58 21.54
C LEU A 283 21.73 -17.95 22.20
N ALA A 284 21.22 -18.93 21.45
CA ALA A 284 21.07 -20.29 21.98
C ALA A 284 22.42 -20.93 22.31
N ALA A 285 23.45 -20.74 21.47
CA ALA A 285 24.79 -21.27 21.74
C ALA A 285 25.41 -20.66 23.02
N ARG A 286 25.22 -19.35 23.23
CA ARG A 286 25.62 -18.66 24.47
C ARG A 286 24.90 -19.20 25.69
N LEU A 287 23.58 -19.44 25.57
CA LEU A 287 22.80 -20.05 26.65
C LEU A 287 23.24 -21.48 26.92
N ASP A 288 23.50 -22.33 25.92
CA ASP A 288 23.85 -23.74 26.14
C ASP A 288 25.13 -23.96 27.00
N GLY A 289 26.01 -22.96 27.09
CA GLY A 289 27.21 -22.98 27.95
C GLY A 289 27.04 -22.38 29.35
N HIS A 290 25.87 -21.82 29.69
CA HIS A 290 25.65 -21.08 30.94
C HIS A 290 25.13 -21.96 32.10
N ALA A 291 25.53 -21.64 33.34
CA ALA A 291 25.08 -22.36 34.54
C ALA A 291 23.58 -22.17 34.85
N THR A 292 22.97 -21.12 34.31
CA THR A 292 21.55 -20.79 34.51
C THR A 292 20.62 -21.56 33.58
N THR A 293 21.17 -22.33 32.65
CA THR A 293 20.45 -22.83 31.49
C THR A 293 19.42 -23.90 31.83
N VAL A 294 18.26 -23.76 31.22
CA VAL A 294 17.12 -24.65 31.34
C VAL A 294 16.70 -25.02 29.93
N ARG A 295 16.70 -26.32 29.63
CA ARG A 295 16.17 -26.84 28.37
C ARG A 295 14.71 -27.17 28.57
N TRP A 296 13.86 -26.50 27.80
CA TRP A 296 12.43 -26.70 27.80
C TRP A 296 12.07 -27.81 26.81
N ASP A 297 11.31 -28.79 27.28
CA ASP A 297 10.85 -29.92 26.47
C ASP A 297 9.37 -29.73 26.12
N PRO A 298 9.04 -29.32 24.87
CA PRO A 298 7.66 -29.14 24.45
C PRO A 298 6.85 -30.45 24.43
N ALA A 299 7.51 -31.61 24.34
CA ALA A 299 6.79 -32.90 24.36
C ALA A 299 6.10 -33.17 25.70
N ARG A 300 6.48 -32.45 26.77
CA ARG A 300 5.83 -32.50 28.08
C ARG A 300 4.62 -31.55 28.20
N PHE A 301 4.44 -30.61 27.25
CA PHE A 301 3.49 -29.51 27.33
C PHE A 301 2.90 -29.21 25.93
N PRO A 302 2.01 -30.06 25.40
CA PRO A 302 1.41 -29.82 24.09
C PRO A 302 0.53 -28.56 24.11
N LEU A 303 0.63 -27.75 23.06
CA LEU A 303 -0.31 -26.67 22.79
C LEU A 303 -1.73 -27.24 22.73
N THR A 304 -2.60 -26.84 23.63
CA THR A 304 -4.05 -27.03 23.48
C THR A 304 -4.51 -26.09 22.38
N GLY A 305 -4.78 -26.66 21.20
CA GLY A 305 -5.30 -25.94 20.02
C GLY A 305 -6.72 -25.44 20.18
#